data_AF-A0A6G3WUZ1-F1
#
_entry.id   AF-A0A6G3WUZ1-F1
#
_cell.length_a   1.000
_cell.length_b   1.000
_cell.length_c   1.000
_cell.angle_alpha   90.00
_cell.angle_beta   90.00
_cell.angle_gamma   90.00
#
_symmetry.space_group_name_H-M   'P 1'
#
loop_
_entity.id
_entity.type
_entity.pdbx_description
1 polymer ?
#
loop_
_entity_poly.entity_id
_entity_poly.type
_entity_poly.pdbx_seq_one_letter_code
_entity_poly.pdbx_strand_id
1 'polypeptide(L)'
;APYFDRPAEMPFRGLFEAQIDEVWEKYRTEDLRIDLQGGRGTLAGRVSGDTLTFEGGHTFVKPVTKDIFTCNHGPFTNNPGDSDDKKAILARLAAGFNRSIMLSHPSQPNGTSTADYYKGTVTNHWSRVVHANSPIGYAFPYDDVRPDGQPDVSGAAHDGNPRRFTVSVGS
;
A
#
# COMPACT_ATOMS: atom_id res chain seq x y z
N ALA A 1 -14.33 10.31 -16.91
CA ALA A 1 -14.82 10.63 -15.55
C ALA A 1 -15.37 12.06 -15.57
N PRO A 2 -16.62 12.31 -15.12
CA PRO A 2 -17.32 13.60 -15.30
C PRO A 2 -16.69 14.82 -14.59
N TYR A 3 -15.67 14.59 -13.76
CA TYR A 3 -14.97 15.62 -12.98
C TYR A 3 -13.44 15.61 -13.19
N PHE A 4 -12.97 15.06 -14.32
CA PHE A 4 -11.53 14.90 -14.60
C PHE A 4 -10.74 16.22 -14.52
N ASP A 5 -11.36 17.32 -14.94
CA ASP A 5 -10.84 18.69 -14.90
C ASP A 5 -11.18 19.46 -13.61
N ARG A 6 -11.96 18.84 -12.70
CA ARG A 6 -12.44 19.45 -11.46
C ARG A 6 -12.13 18.57 -10.25
N PRO A 7 -10.85 18.47 -9.82
CA PRO A 7 -10.42 17.56 -8.75
C PRO A 7 -11.16 17.75 -7.42
N ALA A 8 -11.59 18.99 -7.13
CA ALA A 8 -12.36 19.31 -5.92
C ALA A 8 -13.77 18.67 -5.91
N GLU A 9 -14.29 18.29 -7.08
CA GLU A 9 -15.61 17.65 -7.24
C GLU A 9 -15.50 16.14 -7.43
N MET A 10 -14.28 15.58 -7.47
CA MET A 10 -14.12 14.14 -7.64
C MET A 10 -14.78 13.38 -6.48
N PRO A 11 -15.65 12.39 -6.79
CA PRO A 11 -16.15 11.49 -5.77
C PRO A 11 -14.98 10.78 -5.10
N PHE A 12 -15.13 10.45 -3.81
CA PHE A 12 -14.12 9.76 -3.01
C PHE A 12 -12.84 10.55 -2.71
N ARG A 13 -12.77 11.86 -2.99
CA ARG A 13 -11.59 12.70 -2.67
C ARG A 13 -11.16 12.68 -1.20
N GLY A 14 -12.10 12.41 -0.29
CA GLY A 14 -11.84 12.28 1.15
C GLY A 14 -11.96 10.84 1.67
N LEU A 15 -12.02 9.82 0.79
CA LEU A 15 -12.32 8.45 1.20
C LEU A 15 -11.40 7.94 2.31
N PHE A 16 -10.09 8.23 2.22
CA PHE A 16 -9.10 7.73 3.16
C PHE A 16 -8.81 8.68 4.34
N GLU A 17 -9.42 9.87 4.40
CA GLU A 17 -9.09 10.89 5.41
C GLU A 17 -9.18 10.36 6.84
N ALA A 18 -10.31 9.71 7.19
CA ALA A 18 -10.50 9.15 8.53
C ALA A 18 -9.45 8.07 8.88
N GLN A 19 -9.14 7.17 7.95
CA GLN A 19 -8.13 6.14 8.17
C GLN A 19 -6.73 6.75 8.31
N ILE A 20 -6.39 7.75 7.49
CA ILE A 20 -5.10 8.43 7.57
C ILE A 20 -4.94 9.11 8.93
N ASP A 21 -5.98 9.79 9.41
CA ASP A 21 -5.99 10.44 10.72
C ASP A 21 -5.80 9.44 11.86
N GLU A 22 -6.57 8.35 11.86
CA GLU A 22 -6.46 7.28 12.87
C GLU A 22 -5.08 6.63 12.87
N VAL A 23 -4.50 6.38 11.69
CA VAL A 23 -3.17 5.78 11.54
C VAL A 23 -2.10 6.72 12.06
N TRP A 24 -2.17 8.00 11.69
CA TRP A 24 -1.21 9.00 12.18
C TRP A 24 -1.29 9.16 13.69
N GLU A 25 -2.49 9.13 14.27
CA GLU A 25 -2.69 9.26 15.71
C GLU A 25 -2.17 8.03 16.47
N LYS A 26 -2.53 6.82 16.02
CA LYS A 26 -2.07 5.56 16.63
C LYS A 26 -0.55 5.51 16.74
N TYR A 27 0.14 5.84 15.63
CA TYR A 27 1.59 5.74 15.57
C TYR A 27 2.33 6.93 16.18
N ARG A 28 1.67 7.82 16.93
CA ARG A 28 2.36 8.77 17.83
C ARG A 28 2.94 8.07 19.06
N THR A 29 2.23 7.06 19.57
CA THR A 29 2.57 6.38 20.82
C THR A 29 2.96 4.92 20.63
N GLU A 30 2.67 4.34 19.46
CA GLU A 30 3.04 2.98 19.06
C GLU A 30 4.00 2.99 17.86
N ASP A 31 4.85 1.96 17.74
CA ASP A 31 5.69 1.79 16.55
C ASP A 31 4.92 1.10 15.43
N LEU A 32 5.03 1.63 14.22
CA LEU A 32 4.77 0.89 12.99
C LEU A 32 6.06 0.21 12.53
N ARG A 33 6.04 -1.10 12.34
CA ARG A 33 7.18 -1.90 11.89
C ARG A 33 7.00 -2.37 10.46
N ILE A 34 7.93 -2.00 9.59
CA ILE A 34 7.93 -2.38 8.18
C ILE A 34 9.13 -3.27 7.89
N ASP A 35 8.87 -4.53 7.56
CA ASP A 35 9.82 -5.44 6.95
C ASP A 35 10.04 -5.04 5.49
N LEU A 36 11.29 -4.73 5.16
CA LEU A 36 11.71 -4.31 3.83
C LEU A 36 11.72 -5.48 2.84
N GLN A 37 11.65 -6.71 3.34
CA GLN A 37 11.75 -7.98 2.64
C GLN A 37 13.09 -8.16 1.92
N GLY A 38 13.34 -9.37 1.39
CA GLY A 38 14.61 -9.70 0.73
C GLY A 38 15.82 -9.72 1.68
N GLY A 39 15.60 -9.99 2.97
CA GLY A 39 16.66 -10.08 3.98
C GLY A 39 17.21 -8.75 4.48
N ARG A 40 16.53 -7.63 4.17
CA ARG A 40 16.98 -6.26 4.51
C ARG A 40 16.55 -5.79 5.90
N GLY A 41 15.79 -6.61 6.63
CA GLY A 41 15.38 -6.35 7.99
C GLY A 41 14.08 -5.56 8.11
N THR A 42 13.70 -5.28 9.35
CA THR A 42 12.50 -4.52 9.73
C THR A 42 12.91 -3.19 10.34
N LEU A 43 12.28 -2.11 9.91
CA LEU A 43 12.49 -0.77 10.45
C LEU A 43 11.25 -0.32 11.22
N ALA A 44 11.46 0.18 12.44
CA ALA A 44 10.41 0.80 13.24
C ALA A 44 10.23 2.27 12.84
N GLY A 45 8.99 2.73 12.84
CA GLY A 45 8.61 4.11 12.53
C GLY A 45 7.65 4.69 13.55
N ARG A 46 7.80 6.00 13.78
CA ARG A 46 6.99 6.76 14.71
C ARG A 46 6.57 8.12 14.14
N VAL A 47 5.34 8.53 14.44
CA VAL A 47 4.81 9.84 14.10
C VAL A 47 5.24 10.88 15.14
N SER A 48 5.83 11.98 14.68
CA SER A 48 6.06 13.19 15.46
C SER A 48 5.60 14.40 14.63
N GLY A 49 4.77 15.27 15.22
CA GLY A 49 4.05 16.29 14.45
C GLY A 49 3.19 15.64 13.35
N ASP A 50 3.41 16.02 12.09
CA ASP A 50 2.74 15.42 10.93
C ASP A 50 3.64 14.46 10.12
N THR A 51 4.79 14.09 10.68
CA THR A 51 5.80 13.27 9.98
C THR A 51 5.96 11.91 10.64
N LEU A 52 5.74 10.85 9.87
CA LEU A 52 6.15 9.50 10.21
C LEU A 52 7.63 9.32 9.84
N THR A 53 8.46 9.01 10.84
CA THR A 53 9.91 8.80 10.65
C THR A 53 10.27 7.38 11.03
N PHE A 54 10.87 6.66 10.09
CA PHE A 54 11.47 5.35 10.31
C PHE A 54 12.94 5.47 10.71
N GLU A 55 13.43 4.44 11.40
CA GLU A 55 14.86 4.21 11.59
C GLU A 55 15.64 4.40 10.27
N GLY A 56 16.87 4.90 10.37
CA GLY A 56 17.64 5.34 9.19
C GLY A 56 17.24 6.71 8.63
N GLY A 57 16.27 7.40 9.24
CA GLY A 57 15.88 8.77 8.88
C GLY A 57 14.93 8.85 7.68
N HIS A 58 14.25 7.76 7.34
CA HIS A 58 13.28 7.74 6.24
C HIS A 58 11.97 8.37 6.68
N THR A 59 11.62 9.52 6.10
CA THR A 59 10.45 10.31 6.49
C THR A 59 9.33 10.26 5.46
N PHE A 60 8.10 10.29 5.97
CA PHE A 60 6.86 10.38 5.21
C PHE A 60 5.95 11.41 5.88
N VAL A 61 5.59 12.47 5.16
CA VAL A 61 4.55 13.40 5.62
C VAL A 61 3.18 12.72 5.56
N LYS A 62 2.21 13.24 6.31
CA LYS A 62 0.82 12.78 6.26
C LYS A 62 0.28 12.80 4.82
N PRO A 63 -0.16 11.65 4.27
CA PRO A 63 -0.68 11.58 2.90
C PRO A 63 -2.08 12.19 2.83
N VAL A 64 -2.54 12.40 1.61
CA VAL A 64 -3.96 12.61 1.31
C VAL A 64 -4.51 11.42 0.52
N THR A 65 -5.83 11.32 0.39
CA THR A 65 -6.52 10.26 -0.38
C THR A 65 -5.93 10.04 -1.79
N LYS A 66 -5.52 11.12 -2.47
CA LYS A 66 -4.89 11.04 -3.81
C LYS A 66 -3.59 10.23 -3.76
N ASP A 67 -2.77 10.40 -2.73
CA ASP A 67 -1.51 9.69 -2.57
C ASP A 67 -1.76 8.20 -2.38
N ILE A 68 -2.78 7.82 -1.61
CA ILE A 68 -3.17 6.41 -1.39
C ILE A 68 -3.62 5.74 -2.70
N PHE A 69 -4.51 6.38 -3.46
CA PHE A 69 -5.02 5.79 -4.71
C PHE A 69 -3.96 5.67 -5.80
N THR A 70 -3.10 6.69 -5.92
CA THR A 70 -2.15 6.78 -7.03
C THR A 70 -0.79 6.17 -6.71
N CYS A 71 -0.45 6.04 -5.43
CA CYS A 71 0.85 5.59 -4.95
C CYS A 71 2.03 6.29 -5.65
N ASN A 72 1.85 7.55 -6.09
CA ASN A 72 2.83 8.27 -6.90
C ASN A 72 2.71 9.80 -6.74
N HIS A 73 2.21 10.25 -5.58
CA HIS A 73 2.15 11.65 -5.21
C HIS A 73 2.48 11.82 -3.73
N GLY A 74 2.82 13.05 -3.36
CA GLY A 74 3.11 13.41 -1.97
C GLY A 74 4.18 12.48 -1.37
N PRO A 75 3.95 11.91 -0.18
CA PRO A 75 4.91 11.03 0.50
C PRO A 75 5.11 9.69 -0.25
N PHE A 76 4.24 9.35 -1.21
CA PHE A 76 4.33 8.11 -1.99
C PHE A 76 4.84 8.34 -3.41
N THR A 77 5.46 9.50 -3.68
CA THR A 77 6.17 9.71 -4.94
C THR A 77 7.39 8.79 -5.01
N ASN A 78 7.47 7.95 -6.05
CA ASN A 78 8.62 7.06 -6.25
C ASN A 78 9.80 7.84 -6.88
N ASN A 79 10.52 8.60 -6.06
CA ASN A 79 11.66 9.39 -6.55
C ASN A 79 12.85 8.48 -6.86
N PRO A 80 13.46 8.57 -8.06
CA PRO A 80 14.61 7.75 -8.41
C PRO A 80 15.80 7.90 -7.45
N GLY A 81 15.99 9.10 -6.88
CA GLY A 81 17.07 9.41 -5.95
C GLY A 81 16.84 8.98 -4.49
N ASP A 82 15.65 8.51 -4.12
CA ASP A 82 15.42 7.96 -2.78
C ASP A 82 16.16 6.62 -2.62
N SER A 83 16.60 6.32 -1.39
CA SER A 83 17.23 5.03 -1.10
C SER A 83 16.26 3.87 -1.34
N ASP A 84 16.81 2.69 -1.62
CA ASP A 84 15.99 1.50 -1.79
C ASP A 84 15.19 1.16 -0.52
N ASP A 85 15.68 1.54 0.67
CA ASP A 85 14.98 1.30 1.95
C ASP A 85 13.72 2.16 2.00
N LYS A 86 13.83 3.45 1.66
CA LYS A 86 12.68 4.35 1.60
C LYS A 86 11.66 3.91 0.55
N LYS A 87 12.11 3.48 -0.63
CA LYS A 87 11.23 2.92 -1.68
C LYS A 87 10.53 1.65 -1.21
N ALA A 88 11.23 0.78 -0.46
CA ALA A 88 10.63 -0.42 0.11
C ALA A 88 9.55 -0.07 1.15
N ILE A 89 9.82 0.86 2.07
CA ILE A 89 8.83 1.34 3.06
C ILE A 89 7.61 1.92 2.36
N LEU A 90 7.82 2.81 1.38
CA LEU A 90 6.76 3.45 0.60
C LEU A 90 5.77 2.44 0.04
N ALA A 91 6.27 1.39 -0.62
CA ALA A 91 5.41 0.35 -1.20
C ALA A 91 4.53 -0.33 -0.14
N ARG A 92 5.06 -0.62 1.06
CA ARG A 92 4.30 -1.28 2.14
C ARG A 92 3.28 -0.34 2.77
N LEU A 93 3.62 0.93 2.97
CA LEU A 93 2.66 1.94 3.44
C LEU A 93 1.49 2.08 2.45
N ALA A 94 1.80 2.23 1.16
CA ALA A 94 0.80 2.35 0.11
C ALA A 94 -0.12 1.13 0.03
N ALA A 95 0.46 -0.08 0.06
CA ALA A 95 -0.32 -1.33 0.09
C ALA A 95 -1.16 -1.47 1.36
N GLY A 96 -0.59 -1.14 2.52
CA GLY A 96 -1.25 -1.24 3.80
C GLY A 96 -2.49 -0.34 3.91
N PHE A 97 -2.43 0.89 3.39
CA PHE A 97 -3.58 1.79 3.31
C PHE A 97 -4.66 1.25 2.37
N ASN A 98 -4.28 0.88 1.14
CA ASN A 98 -5.23 0.33 0.16
C ASN A 98 -5.97 -0.91 0.70
N ARG A 99 -5.27 -1.75 1.46
CA ARG A 99 -5.80 -2.99 2.07
C ARG A 99 -6.40 -2.80 3.46
N SER A 100 -6.34 -1.58 4.01
CA SER A 100 -6.95 -1.22 5.29
C SER A 100 -6.41 -2.00 6.49
N ILE A 101 -5.11 -2.32 6.46
CA ILE A 101 -4.42 -3.06 7.53
C ILE A 101 -3.55 -2.17 8.42
N MET A 102 -3.38 -0.89 8.06
CA MET A 102 -2.52 0.04 8.79
C MET A 102 -2.87 0.19 10.28
N LEU A 103 -4.13 -0.02 10.68
CA LEU A 103 -4.55 0.08 12.08
C LEU A 103 -4.47 -1.26 12.81
N SER A 104 -4.85 -2.35 12.14
CA SER A 104 -4.97 -3.68 12.73
C SER A 104 -3.64 -4.43 12.79
N HIS A 105 -2.70 -4.12 11.90
CA HIS A 105 -1.43 -4.84 11.77
C HIS A 105 -0.26 -3.84 11.83
N PRO A 106 0.28 -3.57 13.04
CA PRO A 106 1.42 -2.66 13.22
C PRO A 106 2.76 -3.26 12.78
N SER A 107 2.79 -4.53 12.36
CA SER A 107 3.94 -5.17 11.72
C SER A 107 3.51 -5.61 10.32
N GLN A 108 4.22 -5.16 9.29
CA GLN A 108 3.86 -5.39 7.88
C GLN A 108 5.09 -5.63 7.01
N PRO A 109 4.94 -6.29 5.83
CA PRO A 109 3.72 -6.96 5.39
C PRO A 109 3.54 -8.33 6.05
N ASN A 110 4.57 -8.84 6.73
CA ASN A 110 4.58 -10.12 7.43
C ASN A 110 3.58 -10.16 8.61
N GLY A 111 2.98 -11.33 8.83
CA GLY A 111 1.93 -11.50 9.85
C GLY A 111 0.51 -11.12 9.39
N THR A 112 0.32 -10.83 8.10
CA THR A 112 -1.00 -10.63 7.48
C THR A 112 -1.29 -11.71 6.44
N SER A 113 -2.53 -11.79 6.00
CA SER A 113 -3.00 -12.64 4.91
C SER A 113 -4.09 -11.93 4.11
N THR A 114 -4.48 -12.49 2.96
CA THR A 114 -5.61 -11.97 2.18
C THR A 114 -6.93 -11.95 2.94
N ALA A 115 -7.08 -12.76 4.00
CA ALA A 115 -8.26 -12.76 4.85
C ALA A 115 -8.41 -11.46 5.68
N ASP A 116 -7.29 -10.77 5.92
CA ASP A 116 -7.24 -9.54 6.72
C ASP A 116 -7.53 -8.29 5.87
N TYR A 117 -7.42 -8.40 4.55
CA TYR A 117 -7.52 -7.27 3.66
C TYR A 117 -8.97 -6.77 3.51
N TYR A 118 -9.10 -5.45 3.39
CA TYR A 118 -10.34 -4.74 3.09
C TYR A 118 -11.44 -4.92 4.16
N LYS A 119 -11.05 -5.17 5.42
CA LYS A 119 -11.96 -5.32 6.57
C LYS A 119 -12.19 -4.03 7.37
N GLY A 120 -11.42 -2.98 7.09
CA GLY A 120 -11.61 -1.66 7.71
C GLY A 120 -12.91 -0.98 7.26
N THR A 121 -13.40 -0.05 8.08
CA THR A 121 -14.56 0.80 7.77
C THR A 121 -14.35 1.63 6.49
N VAL A 122 -13.10 2.05 6.27
CA VAL A 122 -12.61 2.71 5.06
C VAL A 122 -11.66 1.79 4.32
N THR A 123 -11.89 1.58 3.02
CA THR A 123 -11.07 0.69 2.20
C THR A 123 -11.08 1.01 0.70
N ASN A 124 -10.10 0.52 -0.04
CA ASN A 124 -10.13 0.54 -1.50
C ASN A 124 -11.17 -0.49 -2.02
N HIS A 125 -12.42 -0.03 -2.16
CA HIS A 125 -13.52 -0.88 -2.62
C HIS A 125 -13.36 -1.40 -4.05
N TRP A 126 -12.66 -0.65 -4.92
CA TRP A 126 -12.33 -1.15 -6.25
C TRP A 126 -11.46 -2.40 -6.15
N SER A 127 -10.35 -2.30 -5.42
CA SER A 127 -9.46 -3.44 -5.19
C SER A 127 -10.17 -4.62 -4.52
N ARG A 128 -10.98 -4.35 -3.48
CA ARG A 128 -11.79 -5.38 -2.80
C ARG A 128 -12.67 -6.15 -3.79
N VAL A 129 -13.36 -5.45 -4.69
CA VAL A 129 -14.29 -6.07 -5.66
C VAL A 129 -13.52 -6.83 -6.75
N VAL A 130 -12.41 -6.29 -7.24
CA VAL A 130 -11.54 -6.99 -8.22
C VAL A 130 -11.08 -8.33 -7.63
N HIS A 131 -10.49 -8.30 -6.43
CA HIS A 131 -9.98 -9.51 -5.76
C HIS A 131 -11.08 -10.50 -5.34
N ALA A 132 -12.30 -10.04 -5.12
CA ALA A 132 -13.45 -10.92 -4.86
C ALA A 132 -13.93 -11.68 -6.11
N ASN A 133 -13.63 -11.19 -7.31
CA ASN A 133 -14.05 -11.78 -8.59
C ASN A 133 -12.89 -12.38 -9.39
N SER A 134 -11.65 -12.07 -9.01
CA SER A 134 -10.44 -12.66 -9.58
C SER A 134 -9.42 -12.85 -8.44
N PRO A 135 -8.98 -14.09 -8.15
CA PRO A 135 -8.07 -14.35 -7.04
C PRO A 135 -6.67 -13.74 -7.24
N ILE A 136 -6.35 -13.31 -8.46
CA ILE A 136 -5.16 -12.53 -8.81
C ILE A 136 -5.56 -11.33 -9.69
N GLY A 137 -4.88 -10.21 -9.55
CA GLY A 137 -5.09 -9.00 -10.35
C GLY A 137 -4.38 -7.78 -9.77
N TYR A 138 -3.89 -6.92 -10.64
CA TYR A 138 -3.13 -5.73 -10.24
C TYR A 138 -4.07 -4.53 -10.09
N ALA A 139 -4.63 -4.33 -8.91
CA ALA A 139 -5.69 -3.34 -8.69
C ALA A 139 -5.20 -1.97 -8.19
N PHE A 140 -3.94 -1.86 -7.75
CA PHE A 140 -3.25 -0.61 -7.39
C PHE A 140 -1.72 -0.75 -7.53
N PRO A 141 -0.92 0.34 -7.68
CA PRO A 141 0.52 0.32 -8.02
C PRO A 141 1.50 -0.46 -7.12
N TYR A 142 1.04 -1.11 -6.06
CA TYR A 142 1.84 -1.92 -5.14
C TYR A 142 1.09 -3.18 -4.66
N ASP A 143 0.20 -3.71 -5.49
CA ASP A 143 -0.57 -4.91 -5.16
C ASP A 143 0.28 -6.19 -5.12
N ASP A 144 1.54 -6.10 -5.58
CA ASP A 144 2.60 -7.10 -5.49
C ASP A 144 3.29 -7.15 -4.12
N VAL A 145 3.06 -6.17 -3.24
CA VAL A 145 3.47 -6.30 -1.84
C VAL A 145 2.70 -7.47 -1.24
N ARG A 146 3.41 -8.44 -0.66
CA ARG A 146 2.79 -9.59 0.00
C ARG A 146 3.62 -10.02 1.21
N PRO A 147 3.02 -10.68 2.20
CA PRO A 147 3.76 -11.36 3.25
C PRO A 147 4.65 -12.47 2.67
N ASP A 148 5.80 -12.71 3.30
CA ASP A 148 6.67 -13.83 2.96
C ASP A 148 5.93 -15.16 3.17
N GLY A 149 6.11 -16.09 2.23
CA GLY A 149 5.45 -17.39 2.25
C GLY A 149 3.96 -17.38 1.85
N GLN A 150 3.33 -16.22 1.63
CA GLN A 150 1.96 -16.12 1.13
C GLN A 150 1.92 -16.04 -0.40
N PRO A 151 0.85 -16.53 -1.07
CA PRO A 151 0.73 -16.43 -2.52
C PRO A 151 0.70 -14.96 -2.98
N ASP A 152 1.24 -14.70 -4.18
CA ASP A 152 1.10 -13.39 -4.82
C ASP A 152 -0.31 -13.24 -5.39
N VAL A 153 -0.92 -12.08 -5.15
CA VAL A 153 -2.26 -11.73 -5.63
C VAL A 153 -2.22 -10.68 -6.74
N SER A 154 -1.06 -10.12 -7.08
CA SER A 154 -0.93 -9.08 -8.11
C SER A 154 -1.15 -9.59 -9.53
N GLY A 155 -1.05 -10.91 -9.72
CA GLY A 155 -1.11 -11.56 -11.04
C GLY A 155 0.20 -11.50 -11.81
N ALA A 156 1.32 -11.14 -11.17
CA ALA A 156 2.63 -11.24 -11.78
C ALA A 156 2.98 -12.70 -12.08
N ALA A 157 3.42 -12.95 -13.33
CA ALA A 157 3.97 -14.23 -13.75
C ALA A 157 5.47 -14.06 -14.03
N HIS A 158 6.27 -14.98 -13.51
CA HIS A 158 7.72 -14.99 -13.69
C HIS A 158 8.22 -16.42 -13.91
N ASP A 159 9.10 -16.59 -14.90
CA ASP A 159 9.83 -17.82 -15.17
C ASP A 159 11.26 -17.41 -15.58
N GLY A 160 12.27 -18.09 -15.04
CA GLY A 160 13.68 -17.82 -15.36
C GLY A 160 14.10 -18.35 -16.75
N ASN A 161 13.30 -19.22 -17.37
CA ASN A 161 13.51 -19.74 -18.72
C ASN A 161 12.16 -19.97 -19.46
N PRO A 162 11.39 -18.90 -19.73
CA PRO A 162 10.05 -19.02 -20.28
C PRO A 162 10.10 -19.59 -21.69
N ARG A 163 9.28 -20.61 -21.97
CA ARG A 163 9.16 -21.22 -23.31
C ARG A 163 7.94 -20.74 -24.10
N ARG A 164 6.89 -20.30 -23.41
CA ARG A 164 5.63 -19.85 -24.00
C ARG A 164 4.88 -18.95 -23.02
N PHE A 165 4.34 -17.85 -23.53
CA PHE A 165 3.34 -17.03 -22.85
C PHE A 165 2.07 -17.03 -23.70
N THR A 166 0.94 -17.39 -23.09
CA THR A 166 -0.37 -17.42 -23.77
C THR A 166 -1.26 -16.39 -23.13
N VAL A 167 -1.82 -15.50 -23.95
CA VAL A 167 -2.85 -14.55 -23.52
C VAL A 167 -4.18 -15.01 -24.09
N SER A 168 -5.15 -15.22 -23.21
CA SER A 168 -6.53 -15.51 -23.57
C SER A 168 -7.41 -14.34 -23.17
N VAL A 169 -8.31 -13.93 -24.05
CA VAL A 169 -9.31 -12.90 -23.76
C VAL A 169 -10.62 -13.62 -23.41
N GLY A 170 -11.19 -13.30 -22.25
CA GLY A 170 -12.47 -13.85 -21.81
C GLY A 170 -13.64 -13.37 -22.68
N SER A 171 -14.78 -14.07 -22.56
CA SER A 171 -16.08 -13.71 -23.14
C SER A 171 -16.96 -13.03 -22.11
#